data_AF-A0A261GK55-F1
#
_entry.id   AF-A0A261GK55-F1
#
_cell.length_a   1.000
_cell.length_b   1.000
_cell.length_c   1.000
_cell.angle_alpha   90.00
_cell.angle_beta   90.00
_cell.angle_gamma   90.00
#
_symmetry.space_group_name_H-M   'P 1'
#
loop_
_entity.id
_entity.type
_entity.pdbx_description
1 polymer ?
#
loop_
_entity_poly.entity_id
_entity_poly.type
_entity_poly.pdbx_seq_one_letter_code
_entity_poly.pdbx_strand_id
1 'polypeptide(L)'
;MFLLSVTYVYADPTSHSTVLVDTNGSSIVMEIHFPLDQLQLAIPDLKLDNSSDHMLDKSSELNLDKDSGLKLNSRASLNGESIMQLYSYLHQHVAITTDNNDPYTLDVDSIDIDHSGDLPQLQANLTFTLPDSTEPDITESGETKPNSFNLHFSAILHQQMAHEAYVQVRAPWQDDALPDSPYRLNILHYGHESIRIDGTETSLWNTLRQLQMSKYGVWIDGTLLTILWLCLIYYLVRSRRVTRPTEKRLSGKKLCPRQQEKVEI
;
A
#
# COMPACT_ATOMS: atom_id res chain seq x y z
N MET A 1 -2.17 20.30 -23.95
CA MET A 1 -3.12 19.26 -23.50
C MET A 1 -2.40 17.93 -23.64
N PHE A 2 -1.74 17.48 -22.57
CA PHE A 2 -0.99 16.22 -22.56
C PHE A 2 -1.93 15.14 -22.05
N LEU A 3 -2.25 14.16 -22.89
CA LEU A 3 -2.91 12.93 -22.48
C LEU A 3 -1.88 12.09 -21.73
N LEU A 4 -2.00 12.01 -20.41
CA LEU A 4 -1.24 11.06 -19.59
C LEU A 4 -1.74 9.66 -19.94
N SER A 5 -0.91 8.91 -20.65
CA SER A 5 -1.08 7.48 -20.83
C SER A 5 -0.99 6.82 -19.46
N VAL A 6 -2.07 6.16 -19.03
CA VAL A 6 -2.05 5.27 -17.86
C VAL A 6 -1.01 4.20 -18.17
N THR A 7 0.14 4.32 -17.51
CA THR A 7 1.23 3.37 -17.69
C THR A 7 0.89 2.20 -16.79
N TYR A 8 0.37 1.12 -17.38
CA TYR A 8 0.23 -0.15 -16.70
C TYR A 8 1.60 -0.51 -16.11
N VAL A 9 1.67 -0.57 -14.78
CA VAL A 9 2.84 -1.11 -14.09
C VAL A 9 2.86 -2.58 -14.47
N TYR A 10 3.80 -2.97 -15.32
CA TYR A 10 4.12 -4.37 -15.58
C TYR A 10 4.58 -4.97 -14.25
N ALA A 11 3.66 -5.66 -13.58
CA ALA A 11 4.00 -6.61 -12.53
C ALA A 11 4.87 -7.67 -13.19
N ASP A 12 6.11 -7.79 -12.72
CA ASP A 12 6.98 -8.93 -12.96
C ASP A 12 6.14 -10.20 -12.67
N PRO A 13 6.12 -11.26 -13.51
CA PRO A 13 5.36 -12.50 -13.29
C PRO A 13 5.89 -13.21 -12.05
N THR A 14 5.54 -12.64 -10.91
CA THR A 14 6.06 -13.00 -9.62
C THR A 14 4.97 -13.75 -8.91
N SER A 15 5.38 -14.84 -8.27
CA SER A 15 4.52 -15.74 -7.53
C SER A 15 4.13 -15.11 -6.19
N HIS A 16 3.50 -13.93 -6.27
CA HIS A 16 3.07 -13.11 -5.14
C HIS A 16 1.60 -12.75 -5.32
N SER A 17 0.87 -12.73 -4.22
CA SER A 17 -0.49 -12.20 -4.23
C SER A 17 -0.46 -10.68 -4.19
N THR A 18 -1.40 -10.04 -4.85
CA THR A 18 -1.62 -8.60 -4.68
C THR A 18 -2.98 -8.39 -4.04
N VAL A 19 -3.03 -7.59 -2.98
CA VAL A 19 -4.25 -7.20 -2.27
C VAL A 19 -4.41 -5.70 -2.42
N LEU A 20 -5.35 -5.28 -3.24
CA LEU A 20 -5.71 -3.88 -3.44
C LEU A 20 -6.89 -3.56 -2.53
N VAL A 21 -6.73 -2.55 -1.68
CA VAL A 21 -7.75 -2.12 -0.72
C VAL A 21 -8.21 -0.72 -1.08
N ASP A 22 -9.53 -0.53 -1.04
CA ASP A 22 -10.21 0.74 -1.27
C ASP A 22 -11.29 0.93 -0.19
N THR A 23 -11.56 2.17 0.19
CA THR A 23 -12.65 2.49 1.13
C THR A 23 -13.75 3.27 0.44
N ASN A 24 -14.97 2.81 0.63
CA ASN A 24 -16.16 3.48 0.13
C ASN A 24 -17.18 3.64 1.25
N GLY A 25 -17.14 4.79 1.93
CA GLY A 25 -18.00 5.06 3.07
C GLY A 25 -17.76 4.06 4.21
N SER A 26 -18.80 3.37 4.66
CA SER A 26 -18.76 2.33 5.69
C SER A 26 -18.35 0.94 5.18
N SER A 27 -17.88 0.85 3.94
CA SER A 27 -17.45 -0.41 3.33
C SER A 27 -16.00 -0.35 2.88
N ILE A 28 -15.33 -1.50 2.95
CA ILE A 28 -13.99 -1.70 2.43
C ILE A 28 -14.12 -2.63 1.22
N VAL A 29 -13.70 -2.16 0.06
CA VAL A 29 -13.66 -2.95 -1.16
C VAL A 29 -12.24 -3.49 -1.32
N MET A 30 -12.12 -4.77 -1.63
CA MET A 30 -10.85 -5.44 -1.79
C MET A 30 -10.80 -6.21 -3.10
N GLU A 31 -9.72 -6.03 -3.84
CA GLU A 31 -9.42 -6.79 -5.05
C GLU A 31 -8.15 -7.60 -4.81
N ILE A 32 -8.27 -8.93 -4.85
CA ILE A 32 -7.18 -9.85 -4.59
C ILE A 32 -6.81 -10.59 -5.86
N HIS A 33 -5.52 -10.59 -6.19
CA HIS A 33 -4.95 -11.33 -7.31
C HIS A 33 -4.11 -12.47 -6.74
N PHE A 34 -4.49 -13.72 -7.05
CA PHE A 34 -3.77 -14.91 -6.64
C PHE A 34 -3.02 -15.54 -7.82
N PRO A 35 -1.72 -15.85 -7.68
CA PRO A 35 -1.04 -16.69 -8.65
C PRO A 35 -1.64 -18.11 -8.61
N LEU A 36 -2.12 -18.57 -9.77
CA LEU A 36 -2.99 -19.74 -9.86
C LEU A 36 -2.27 -21.05 -9.51
N ASP A 37 -0.99 -21.14 -9.87
CA ASP A 37 -0.10 -22.26 -9.56
C ASP A 37 0.07 -22.45 -8.04
N GLN A 38 0.27 -21.37 -7.30
CA GLN A 38 0.38 -21.44 -5.85
C GLN A 38 -0.98 -21.63 -5.16
N LEU A 39 -2.05 -21.06 -5.72
CA LEU A 39 -3.39 -21.28 -5.18
C LEU A 39 -3.80 -22.75 -5.30
N GLN A 40 -3.46 -23.43 -6.39
CA GLN A 40 -3.67 -24.89 -6.53
C GLN A 40 -2.86 -25.69 -5.50
N LEU A 41 -1.65 -25.24 -5.14
CA LEU A 41 -0.89 -25.87 -4.06
C LEU A 41 -1.57 -25.66 -2.69
N ALA A 42 -2.22 -24.52 -2.50
CA ALA A 42 -2.95 -24.22 -1.26
C ALA A 42 -4.30 -24.93 -1.17
N ILE A 43 -4.95 -25.18 -2.31
CA ILE A 43 -6.24 -25.85 -2.44
C ILE A 43 -6.10 -27.02 -3.44
N PRO A 44 -5.58 -28.18 -3.01
CA PRO A 44 -5.28 -29.29 -3.92
C PRO A 44 -6.48 -29.81 -4.73
N ASP A 45 -7.69 -29.65 -4.17
CA ASP A 45 -8.94 -30.09 -4.80
C ASP A 45 -9.52 -29.05 -5.78
N LEU A 46 -8.88 -27.88 -5.92
CA LEU A 46 -9.32 -26.82 -6.81
C LEU A 46 -9.14 -27.25 -8.27
N LYS A 47 -10.21 -27.81 -8.84
CA LYS A 47 -10.27 -28.16 -10.25
C LYS A 47 -10.54 -26.92 -11.07
N LEU A 48 -9.50 -26.41 -11.70
CA LEU A 48 -9.62 -25.41 -12.75
C LEU A 48 -9.84 -26.16 -14.05
N ASP A 49 -10.96 -25.87 -14.71
CA ASP A 49 -11.26 -26.48 -15.99
C ASP A 49 -10.38 -25.81 -17.05
N ASN A 50 -9.16 -26.32 -17.18
CA ASN A 50 -8.18 -25.91 -18.19
C ASN A 50 -8.59 -26.42 -19.56
N SER A 51 -9.84 -26.21 -19.98
CA SER A 51 -10.37 -26.60 -21.29
C SER A 51 -9.80 -25.75 -22.45
N SER A 52 -8.54 -25.32 -22.32
CA SER A 52 -7.72 -24.85 -23.43
C SER A 52 -7.58 -25.90 -24.54
N ASP A 53 -7.90 -27.18 -24.28
CA ASP A 53 -8.00 -28.22 -25.30
C ASP A 53 -9.21 -28.09 -26.25
N HIS A 54 -10.16 -27.17 -26.00
CA HIS A 54 -11.28 -26.90 -26.90
C HIS A 54 -11.15 -25.63 -27.75
N MET A 55 -10.01 -24.93 -27.72
CA MET A 55 -9.74 -23.71 -28.51
C MET A 55 -9.40 -23.94 -30.00
N LEU A 56 -9.98 -24.96 -30.65
CA LEU A 56 -9.89 -25.16 -32.11
C LEU A 56 -11.22 -25.15 -32.86
N ASP A 57 -12.33 -24.75 -32.25
CA ASP A 57 -13.58 -24.51 -33.01
C ASP A 57 -14.30 -23.24 -32.58
N LYS A 58 -13.67 -22.09 -32.88
CA LYS A 58 -14.23 -20.76 -32.63
C LYS A 58 -15.04 -20.33 -33.86
N SER A 59 -16.21 -20.93 -34.06
CA SER A 59 -17.09 -20.55 -35.17
C SER A 59 -18.60 -20.60 -34.90
N SER A 60 -19.05 -20.74 -33.65
CA SER A 60 -20.49 -20.73 -33.35
C SER A 60 -20.90 -19.56 -32.45
N GLU A 61 -21.80 -18.78 -33.02
CA GLU A 61 -22.26 -17.46 -32.61
C GLU A 61 -23.22 -17.48 -31.40
N LEU A 62 -23.19 -16.33 -30.71
CA LEU A 62 -24.21 -15.72 -29.85
C LEU A 62 -25.63 -16.31 -29.92
N ASN A 63 -26.15 -16.71 -28.75
CA ASN A 63 -27.52 -16.39 -28.35
C ASN A 63 -27.52 -16.05 -26.85
N LEU A 64 -27.72 -14.77 -26.55
CA LEU A 64 -27.69 -14.20 -25.20
C LEU A 64 -29.12 -14.17 -24.66
N ASP A 65 -29.41 -15.02 -23.67
CA ASP A 65 -30.60 -14.91 -22.83
C ASP A 65 -30.33 -13.91 -21.70
N LYS A 66 -31.28 -13.03 -21.41
CA LYS A 66 -31.02 -11.70 -20.86
C LYS A 66 -31.45 -11.51 -19.40
N ASP A 67 -31.80 -12.57 -18.69
CA ASP A 67 -32.63 -12.45 -17.48
C ASP A 67 -32.05 -13.02 -16.16
N SER A 68 -30.81 -13.51 -16.16
CA SER A 68 -30.11 -13.89 -14.93
C SER A 68 -28.94 -12.95 -14.69
N GLY A 69 -29.07 -12.08 -13.68
CA GLY A 69 -28.12 -11.01 -13.31
C GLY A 69 -26.71 -11.43 -12.88
N LEU A 70 -26.28 -12.66 -13.17
CA LEU A 70 -24.89 -13.11 -13.10
C LEU A 70 -24.32 -13.08 -14.52
N LYS A 71 -23.60 -12.01 -14.86
CA LYS A 71 -22.84 -11.92 -16.11
C LYS A 71 -21.60 -12.82 -16.01
N LEU A 72 -21.77 -14.11 -16.24
CA LEU A 72 -20.67 -15.04 -16.48
C LEU A 72 -20.13 -14.75 -17.89
N ASN A 73 -19.10 -13.92 -17.98
CA ASN A 73 -18.37 -13.75 -19.23
C ASN A 73 -17.62 -15.06 -19.53
N SER A 74 -17.89 -15.65 -20.69
CA SER A 74 -17.43 -16.99 -21.11
C SER A 74 -15.93 -17.04 -21.44
N ARG A 75 -15.06 -16.89 -20.44
CA ARG A 75 -13.61 -17.17 -20.52
C ARG A 75 -13.24 -17.94 -19.26
N ALA A 76 -12.78 -19.19 -19.42
CA ALA A 76 -12.42 -20.13 -18.35
C ALA A 76 -13.49 -20.23 -17.23
N SER A 77 -14.53 -21.03 -17.45
CA SER A 77 -15.57 -21.22 -16.43
C SER A 77 -15.01 -22.05 -15.28
N LEU A 78 -14.89 -21.44 -14.10
CA LEU A 78 -14.85 -22.21 -12.86
C LEU A 78 -16.12 -23.06 -12.79
N ASN A 79 -15.99 -24.33 -12.42
CA ASN A 79 -17.17 -25.15 -12.14
C ASN A 79 -17.83 -24.67 -10.82
N GLY A 80 -19.12 -24.93 -10.65
CA GLY A 80 -19.86 -24.46 -9.47
C GLY A 80 -19.31 -24.99 -8.14
N GLU A 81 -18.69 -26.17 -8.13
CA GLU A 81 -18.06 -26.75 -6.93
C GLU A 81 -16.80 -25.98 -6.54
N SER A 82 -15.91 -25.68 -7.50
CA SER A 82 -14.70 -24.89 -7.32
C SER A 82 -15.02 -23.47 -6.83
N ILE A 83 -16.10 -22.85 -7.33
CA ILE A 83 -16.55 -21.53 -6.84
C ILE A 83 -16.92 -21.60 -5.36
N MET A 84 -17.70 -22.62 -4.95
CA MET A 84 -18.09 -22.78 -3.55
C MET A 84 -16.89 -23.08 -2.64
N GLN A 85 -15.93 -23.87 -3.11
CA GLN A 85 -14.68 -24.12 -2.39
C GLN A 85 -13.87 -22.83 -2.22
N LEU A 86 -13.72 -22.03 -3.28
CA LEU A 86 -13.04 -20.74 -3.22
C LEU A 86 -13.76 -19.77 -2.27
N TYR A 87 -15.09 -19.74 -2.30
CA TYR A 87 -15.88 -18.92 -1.39
C TYR A 87 -15.59 -19.28 0.08
N SER A 88 -15.69 -20.57 0.42
CA SER A 88 -15.38 -21.05 1.77
C SER A 88 -13.93 -20.76 2.17
N TYR A 89 -13.00 -20.92 1.24
CA TYR A 89 -11.59 -20.66 1.46
C TYR A 89 -11.31 -19.18 1.75
N LEU A 90 -11.92 -18.26 0.98
CA LEU A 90 -11.78 -16.82 1.20
C LEU A 90 -12.33 -16.40 2.57
N HIS A 91 -13.49 -16.93 2.98
CA HIS A 91 -14.05 -16.67 4.31
C HIS A 91 -13.16 -17.17 5.46
N GLN A 92 -12.40 -18.24 5.23
CA GLN A 92 -11.49 -18.78 6.24
C GLN A 92 -10.17 -17.99 6.32
N HIS A 93 -9.69 -17.48 5.20
CA HIS A 93 -8.32 -16.97 5.07
C HIS A 93 -8.21 -15.45 4.89
N VAL A 94 -9.33 -14.76 4.69
CA VAL A 94 -9.37 -13.31 4.56
C VAL A 94 -10.41 -12.76 5.54
N ALA A 95 -9.97 -11.93 6.46
CA ALA A 95 -10.86 -11.28 7.41
C ALA A 95 -10.39 -9.84 7.65
N ILE A 96 -11.36 -8.96 7.91
CA ILE A 96 -11.09 -7.62 8.40
C ILE A 96 -11.74 -7.48 9.77
N THR A 97 -11.02 -6.84 10.69
CA THR A 97 -11.51 -6.56 12.04
C THR A 97 -11.32 -5.08 12.36
N THR A 98 -12.21 -4.52 13.18
CA THR A 98 -12.05 -3.19 13.75
C THR A 98 -10.88 -3.16 14.73
N ASP A 99 -10.53 -1.98 15.23
CA ASP A 99 -9.55 -1.83 16.32
C ASP A 99 -9.99 -2.51 17.62
N ASN A 100 -11.30 -2.67 17.82
CA ASN A 100 -11.88 -3.41 18.95
C ASN A 100 -11.99 -4.91 18.67
N ASN A 101 -11.44 -5.38 17.55
CA ASN A 101 -11.46 -6.77 17.12
C ASN A 101 -12.86 -7.30 16.73
N ASP A 102 -13.79 -6.39 16.40
CA ASP A 102 -15.10 -6.76 15.85
C ASP A 102 -14.95 -7.13 14.37
N PRO A 103 -15.49 -8.27 13.90
CA PRO A 103 -15.33 -8.70 12.52
C PRO A 103 -16.23 -7.92 11.57
N TYR A 104 -15.69 -7.57 10.40
CA TYR A 104 -16.49 -7.10 9.27
C TYR A 104 -17.20 -8.29 8.62
N THR A 105 -18.38 -8.04 8.06
CA THR A 105 -19.07 -9.06 7.26
C THR A 105 -18.50 -9.06 5.85
N LEU A 106 -17.91 -10.19 5.45
CA LEU A 106 -17.36 -10.41 4.12
C LEU A 106 -18.45 -10.84 3.13
N ASP A 107 -18.55 -10.12 2.04
CA ASP A 107 -19.26 -10.52 0.82
C ASP A 107 -18.28 -10.72 -0.33
N VAL A 108 -18.50 -11.74 -1.16
CA VAL A 108 -17.63 -12.08 -2.30
C VAL A 108 -18.39 -11.72 -3.56
N ASP A 109 -18.08 -10.55 -4.13
CA ASP A 109 -18.82 -9.97 -5.25
C ASP A 109 -18.60 -10.77 -6.55
N SER A 110 -17.35 -11.13 -6.82
CA SER A 110 -16.99 -11.85 -8.04
C SER A 110 -15.67 -12.58 -7.90
N ILE A 111 -15.56 -13.72 -8.59
CA ILE A 111 -14.32 -14.47 -8.76
C ILE A 111 -14.14 -14.72 -10.26
N ASP A 112 -12.99 -14.34 -10.80
CA ASP A 112 -12.65 -14.51 -12.22
C ASP A 112 -11.21 -15.01 -12.37
N ILE A 113 -10.88 -15.63 -13.51
CA ILE A 113 -9.51 -16.00 -13.85
C ILE A 113 -9.01 -15.02 -14.91
N ASP A 114 -8.11 -14.13 -14.53
CA ASP A 114 -7.45 -13.23 -15.45
C ASP A 114 -6.31 -13.95 -16.20
N HIS A 115 -6.37 -13.84 -17.53
CA HIS A 115 -5.37 -14.38 -18.46
C HIS A 115 -4.64 -13.24 -19.20
N SER A 116 -4.75 -12.00 -18.73
CA SER A 116 -4.17 -10.83 -19.39
C SER A 116 -2.63 -10.78 -19.30
N GLY A 117 -2.03 -11.49 -18.33
CA GLY A 117 -0.59 -11.59 -18.11
C GLY A 117 0.06 -12.89 -18.60
N ASP A 118 1.38 -13.01 -18.38
CA ASP A 118 2.17 -14.19 -18.75
C ASP A 118 1.79 -15.44 -17.92
N LEU A 119 1.29 -15.22 -16.70
CA LEU A 119 0.80 -16.27 -15.81
C LEU A 119 -0.68 -16.00 -15.50
N PRO A 120 -1.55 -17.02 -15.57
CA PRO A 120 -2.94 -16.85 -15.19
C PRO A 120 -3.05 -16.55 -13.69
N GLN A 121 -3.97 -15.65 -13.34
CA GLN A 121 -4.22 -15.24 -11.96
C GLN A 121 -5.71 -15.38 -11.64
N LEU A 122 -6.03 -15.78 -10.42
CA LEU A 122 -7.40 -15.68 -9.93
C LEU A 122 -7.60 -14.27 -9.35
N GLN A 123 -8.55 -13.52 -9.89
CA GLN A 123 -9.01 -12.26 -9.33
C GLN A 123 -10.27 -12.50 -8.49
N ALA A 124 -10.26 -12.02 -7.24
CA ALA A 124 -11.43 -12.00 -6.38
C ALA A 124 -11.73 -10.56 -5.95
N ASN A 125 -12.97 -10.12 -6.15
CA ASN A 125 -13.46 -8.84 -5.64
C ASN A 125 -14.36 -9.11 -4.43
N LEU A 126 -14.04 -8.45 -3.32
CA LEU A 126 -14.66 -8.63 -2.02
C LEU A 126 -15.16 -7.29 -1.50
N THR A 127 -16.28 -7.32 -0.79
CA THR A 127 -16.80 -6.17 -0.05
C THR A 127 -16.94 -6.53 1.42
N PHE A 128 -16.33 -5.72 2.29
CA PHE A 128 -16.45 -5.85 3.73
C PHE A 128 -17.34 -4.75 4.27
N THR A 129 -18.38 -5.13 4.99
CA THR A 129 -19.33 -4.19 5.61
C THR A 129 -19.07 -4.08 7.11
N LEU A 130 -19.04 -2.84 7.60
CA LEU A 130 -18.85 -2.53 9.02
C LEU A 130 -20.00 -3.15 9.85
N PRO A 131 -19.71 -3.78 11.01
CA PRO A 131 -20.77 -4.34 11.85
C PRO A 131 -21.62 -3.22 12.48
N ASP A 132 -22.92 -3.47 12.62
CA ASP A 132 -23.91 -2.51 13.17
C ASP A 132 -23.57 -2.02 14.59
N SER A 133 -22.71 -2.75 15.33
CA SER A 133 -22.28 -2.42 16.68
C SER A 133 -21.21 -1.34 16.74
N THR A 134 -20.57 -0.99 15.62
CA THR A 134 -19.52 0.03 15.62
C THR A 134 -20.11 1.38 15.32
N GLU A 135 -20.00 2.31 16.29
CA GLU A 135 -20.40 3.69 16.07
C GLU A 135 -19.51 4.28 14.97
N PRO A 136 -20.09 4.76 13.86
CA PRO A 136 -19.31 5.30 12.78
C PRO A 136 -18.54 6.54 13.23
N ASP A 137 -17.24 6.61 12.92
CA ASP A 137 -16.48 7.83 13.11
C ASP A 137 -16.91 8.85 12.05
N ILE A 138 -17.66 9.86 12.49
CA ILE A 138 -18.17 10.92 11.61
C ILE A 138 -17.05 11.93 11.48
N THR A 139 -16.42 11.97 10.31
CA THR A 139 -15.44 13.01 9.98
C THR A 139 -16.10 14.39 9.99
N GLU A 140 -15.32 15.47 10.13
CA GLU A 140 -15.85 16.84 10.13
C GLU A 140 -16.63 17.20 8.84
N SER A 141 -16.40 16.46 7.75
CA SER A 141 -17.13 16.58 6.49
C SER A 141 -18.48 15.85 6.47
N GLY A 142 -18.82 15.11 7.53
CA GLY A 142 -20.01 14.27 7.62
C GLY A 142 -19.90 12.93 6.87
N GLU A 143 -18.72 12.62 6.31
CA GLU A 143 -18.46 11.32 5.69
C GLU A 143 -18.09 10.29 6.75
N THR A 144 -18.71 9.12 6.63
CA THR A 144 -18.45 7.96 7.44
C THR A 144 -17.32 7.17 6.80
N LYS A 145 -16.12 7.18 7.38
CA LYS A 145 -14.99 6.39 6.87
C LYS A 145 -14.39 5.55 7.98
N PRO A 146 -14.06 4.27 7.74
CA PRO A 146 -13.31 3.49 8.70
C PRO A 146 -11.91 4.10 8.82
N ASN A 147 -11.64 4.73 9.96
CA ASN A 147 -10.36 5.40 10.22
C ASN A 147 -9.18 4.42 10.31
N SER A 148 -9.46 3.20 10.78
CA SER A 148 -8.50 2.12 10.93
C SER A 148 -9.17 0.76 10.99
N PHE A 149 -8.47 -0.27 10.52
CA PHE A 149 -8.88 -1.67 10.62
C PHE A 149 -7.64 -2.57 10.54
N ASN A 150 -7.80 -3.82 10.96
CA ASN A 150 -6.79 -4.85 10.83
C ASN A 150 -7.21 -5.83 9.74
N LEU A 151 -6.40 -5.92 8.68
CA LEU A 151 -6.51 -6.91 7.63
C LEU A 151 -5.77 -8.18 8.07
N HIS A 152 -6.48 -9.30 8.14
CA HIS A 152 -5.93 -10.63 8.33
C HIS A 152 -6.01 -11.38 7.00
N PHE A 153 -4.86 -11.76 6.47
CA PHE A 153 -4.75 -12.47 5.21
C PHE A 153 -3.74 -13.60 5.37
N SER A 154 -4.23 -14.84 5.28
CA SER A 154 -3.43 -16.06 5.39
C SER A 154 -3.54 -16.97 4.15
N ALA A 155 -4.25 -16.50 3.12
CA ALA A 155 -4.43 -17.24 1.88
C ALA A 155 -3.07 -17.50 1.22
N ILE A 156 -2.81 -18.75 0.85
CA ILE A 156 -1.53 -19.29 0.34
C ILE A 156 -0.40 -19.28 1.39
N LEU A 157 -0.27 -18.23 2.21
CA LEU A 157 0.78 -18.06 3.23
C LEU A 157 0.88 -19.24 4.20
N HIS A 158 -0.26 -19.84 4.57
CA HIS A 158 -0.30 -20.97 5.51
C HIS A 158 0.26 -22.29 4.96
N GLN A 159 0.36 -22.45 3.63
CA GLN A 159 0.98 -23.62 2.99
C GLN A 159 2.35 -23.32 2.37
N GLN A 160 2.55 -22.09 1.89
CA GLN A 160 3.75 -21.68 1.17
C GLN A 160 4.52 -20.63 1.96
N MET A 161 5.54 -21.06 2.71
CA MET A 161 6.32 -20.17 3.60
C MET A 161 7.10 -19.07 2.85
N ALA A 162 7.38 -19.27 1.56
CA ALA A 162 8.07 -18.31 0.71
C ALA A 162 7.11 -17.36 -0.05
N HIS A 163 5.79 -17.52 0.13
CA HIS A 163 4.82 -16.65 -0.50
C HIS A 163 4.79 -15.28 0.17
N GLU A 164 4.61 -14.25 -0.64
CA GLU A 164 4.43 -12.87 -0.19
C GLU A 164 3.13 -12.33 -0.76
N ALA A 165 2.38 -11.60 0.05
CA ALA A 165 1.19 -10.88 -0.38
C ALA A 165 1.42 -9.37 -0.23
N TYR A 166 1.39 -8.66 -1.35
CA TYR A 166 1.58 -7.22 -1.39
C TYR A 166 0.26 -6.50 -1.15
N VAL A 167 0.17 -5.82 -0.01
CA VAL A 167 -0.98 -5.00 0.35
C VAL A 167 -0.77 -3.59 -0.19
N GLN A 168 -1.71 -3.14 -1.00
CA GLN A 168 -1.71 -1.86 -1.68
C GLN A 168 -3.02 -1.12 -1.41
N VAL A 169 -2.99 0.19 -1.36
CA VAL A 169 -4.18 1.03 -1.15
C VAL A 169 -4.38 1.90 -2.39
N ARG A 170 -5.63 1.99 -2.88
CA ARG A 170 -6.03 2.90 -3.96
C ARG A 170 -6.29 4.30 -3.40
N ALA A 171 -5.90 5.33 -4.16
CA ALA A 171 -6.05 6.72 -3.75
C ALA A 171 -7.48 7.25 -4.03
N PRO A 172 -7.98 8.24 -3.25
CA PRO A 172 -7.42 8.78 -2.01
C PRO A 172 -8.17 8.29 -0.77
N TRP A 173 -7.47 7.51 0.06
CA TRP A 173 -7.92 7.06 1.37
C TRP A 173 -8.23 8.22 2.34
N GLN A 174 -7.50 9.35 2.26
CA GLN A 174 -7.71 10.48 3.17
C GLN A 174 -7.42 11.88 2.60
N ASP A 175 -6.79 12.04 1.43
CA ASP A 175 -6.53 13.36 0.85
C ASP A 175 -6.19 13.30 -0.65
N ASP A 176 -6.59 14.33 -1.41
CA ASP A 176 -6.36 14.54 -2.86
C ASP A 176 -4.87 14.62 -3.28
N ALA A 177 -3.93 14.48 -2.34
CA ALA A 177 -2.49 14.62 -2.57
C ALA A 177 -1.78 13.32 -2.97
N LEU A 178 -2.48 12.18 -3.00
CA LEU A 178 -1.90 10.89 -3.35
C LEU A 178 -1.81 10.69 -4.87
N PRO A 179 -0.79 9.97 -5.36
CA PRO A 179 -0.64 9.67 -6.79
C PRO A 179 -1.80 8.82 -7.32
N ASP A 180 -2.16 8.99 -8.60
CA ASP A 180 -3.22 8.25 -9.31
C ASP A 180 -3.00 6.71 -9.36
N SER A 181 -1.85 6.23 -8.90
CA SER A 181 -1.48 4.81 -8.89
C SER A 181 -1.62 4.20 -7.49
N PRO A 182 -2.04 2.92 -7.37
CA PRO A 182 -1.98 2.20 -6.11
C PRO A 182 -0.59 2.28 -5.49
N TYR A 183 -0.51 2.47 -4.17
CA TYR A 183 0.75 2.49 -3.46
C TYR A 183 0.84 1.29 -2.51
N ARG A 184 2.05 0.72 -2.39
CA ARG A 184 2.30 -0.43 -1.52
C ARG A 184 2.39 0.02 -0.07
N LEU A 185 1.48 -0.47 0.76
CA LEU A 185 1.48 -0.21 2.19
C LEU A 185 2.45 -1.17 2.90
N ASN A 186 2.33 -2.48 2.65
CA ASN A 186 3.19 -3.47 3.29
C ASN A 186 3.22 -4.81 2.53
N ILE A 187 3.98 -5.76 3.07
CA ILE A 187 4.13 -7.13 2.58
C ILE A 187 3.73 -8.07 3.71
N LEU A 188 2.74 -8.91 3.48
CA LEU A 188 2.36 -10.01 4.37
C LEU A 188 3.10 -11.28 3.95
N HIS A 189 3.55 -12.04 4.92
CA HIS A 189 4.29 -13.30 4.72
C HIS A 189 4.00 -14.26 5.87
N TYR A 190 4.49 -15.50 5.80
CA TYR A 190 4.32 -16.48 6.86
C TYR A 190 4.78 -15.93 8.23
N GLY A 191 3.91 -16.04 9.25
CA GLY A 191 4.13 -15.49 10.59
C GLY A 191 3.83 -14.00 10.75
N HIS A 192 3.51 -13.30 9.66
CA HIS A 192 3.05 -11.90 9.66
C HIS A 192 1.84 -11.76 8.72
N GLU A 193 0.72 -12.35 9.13
CA GLU A 193 -0.50 -12.48 8.35
C GLU A 193 -1.51 -11.35 8.60
N SER A 194 -1.21 -10.46 9.55
CA SER A 194 -2.09 -9.36 9.92
C SER A 194 -1.40 -8.02 9.79
N ILE A 195 -2.11 -7.02 9.28
CA ILE A 195 -1.64 -5.64 9.23
C ILE A 195 -2.72 -4.66 9.65
N ARG A 196 -2.34 -3.70 10.49
CA ARG A 196 -3.14 -2.52 10.78
C ARG A 196 -3.03 -1.56 9.60
N ILE A 197 -4.15 -1.19 9.01
CA ILE A 197 -4.25 -0.15 8.00
C ILE A 197 -4.93 1.03 8.69
N ASP A 198 -4.17 2.10 8.93
CA ASP A 198 -4.71 3.38 9.34
C ASP A 198 -4.38 4.42 8.26
N GLY A 199 -5.34 5.30 7.97
CA GLY A 199 -5.13 6.35 6.96
C GLY A 199 -4.00 7.33 7.31
N THR A 200 -3.57 7.30 8.57
CA THR A 200 -2.58 8.19 9.16
C THR A 200 -1.14 7.80 8.83
N GLU A 201 -0.88 6.57 8.39
CA GLU A 201 0.46 6.07 8.06
C GLU A 201 1.02 6.59 6.71
N THR A 202 0.44 7.63 6.12
CA THR A 202 1.03 8.38 4.99
C THR A 202 2.27 9.20 5.37
N SER A 203 2.96 8.85 6.47
CA SER A 203 4.18 9.51 6.90
C SER A 203 5.21 9.53 5.78
N LEU A 204 5.91 10.67 5.63
CA LEU A 204 7.00 10.86 4.67
C LEU A 204 8.01 9.69 4.60
N TRP A 205 8.15 8.93 5.68
CA TRP A 205 8.99 7.74 5.73
C TRP A 205 8.49 6.60 4.85
N ASN A 206 7.18 6.39 4.75
CA ASN A 206 6.62 5.37 3.87
C ASN A 206 6.78 5.78 2.40
N THR A 207 6.60 7.07 2.08
CA THR A 207 6.93 7.62 0.74
C THR A 207 8.41 7.42 0.42
N LEU A 208 9.31 7.68 1.37
CA LEU A 208 10.74 7.49 1.19
C LEU A 208 11.13 6.01 1.01
N ARG A 209 10.52 5.11 1.80
CA ARG A 209 10.74 3.65 1.69
C ARG A 209 10.28 3.10 0.35
N GLN A 210 9.15 3.61 -0.17
CA GLN A 210 8.68 3.23 -1.51
C GLN A 210 9.63 3.71 -2.62
N LEU A 211 10.20 4.92 -2.50
CA LEU A 211 11.22 5.39 -3.44
C LEU A 211 12.45 4.49 -3.44
N GLN A 212 12.85 3.98 -2.28
CA GLN A 212 13.97 3.03 -2.15
C GLN A 212 13.70 1.68 -2.83
N MET A 213 12.45 1.19 -2.81
CA MET A 213 12.09 -0.09 -3.45
C MET A 213 11.74 0.02 -4.94
N SER A 214 11.44 1.22 -5.44
CA SER A 214 11.29 1.43 -6.89
C SER A 214 12.60 1.08 -7.61
N LYS A 215 12.55 0.68 -8.90
CA LYS A 215 13.75 0.32 -9.72
C LYS A 215 14.89 1.36 -9.72
N TYR A 216 14.66 2.55 -9.15
CA TYR A 216 15.66 3.60 -8.91
C TYR A 216 16.44 3.44 -7.59
N GLY A 217 16.14 2.46 -6.74
CA GLY A 217 16.79 2.21 -5.45
C GLY A 217 18.31 2.07 -5.52
N VAL A 218 18.83 1.54 -6.64
CA VAL A 218 20.28 1.44 -6.87
C VAL A 218 20.97 2.81 -7.00
N TRP A 219 20.23 3.86 -7.40
CA TRP A 219 20.78 5.21 -7.52
C TRP A 219 20.59 6.05 -6.26
N ILE A 220 19.61 5.71 -5.41
CA ILE A 220 19.16 6.54 -4.29
C ILE A 220 19.98 6.28 -3.01
N ASP A 221 20.48 5.05 -2.79
CA ASP A 221 21.21 4.70 -1.56
C ASP A 221 22.48 5.55 -1.33
N GLY A 222 23.15 5.98 -2.40
CA GLY A 222 24.31 6.87 -2.30
C GLY A 222 23.93 8.36 -2.35
N THR A 223 23.09 8.76 -3.31
CA THR A 223 22.89 10.18 -3.63
C THR A 223 22.10 10.93 -2.56
N LEU A 224 20.99 10.39 -2.04
CA LEU A 224 20.25 11.07 -0.98
C LEU A 224 21.07 11.18 0.30
N LEU A 225 21.80 10.13 0.65
CA LEU A 225 22.67 10.15 1.82
C LEU A 225 23.79 11.17 1.66
N THR A 226 24.38 11.30 0.45
CA THR A 226 25.34 12.37 0.15
C THR A 226 24.72 13.77 0.18
N ILE A 227 23.51 13.96 -0.33
CA ILE A 227 22.81 15.26 -0.29
C ILE A 227 22.50 15.65 1.16
N LEU A 228 21.98 14.72 1.96
CA LEU A 228 21.66 14.95 3.36
C LEU A 228 22.93 15.23 4.18
N TRP A 229 24.02 14.52 3.87
CA TRP A 229 25.34 14.77 4.45
C TRP A 229 25.91 16.14 4.03
N LEU A 230 25.77 16.54 2.77
CA LEU A 230 26.15 17.87 2.28
C LEU A 230 25.32 18.99 2.92
N CYS A 231 24.01 18.79 3.11
CA CYS A 231 23.14 19.70 3.83
C CYS A 231 23.56 19.85 5.29
N LEU A 232 23.91 18.73 5.95
CA LEU A 232 24.38 18.74 7.34
C LEU A 232 25.73 19.45 7.48
N ILE A 233 26.67 19.22 6.57
CA ILE A 233 27.94 19.96 6.51
C ILE A 233 27.71 21.44 6.24
N TYR A 234 26.84 21.77 5.27
CA TYR A 234 26.50 23.15 4.97
C TYR A 234 25.94 23.87 6.20
N TYR A 235 25.02 23.22 6.93
CA TYR A 235 24.45 23.74 8.16
C TYR A 235 25.51 23.96 9.25
N LEU A 236 26.41 22.99 9.47
CA LEU A 236 27.51 23.11 10.44
C LEU A 236 28.53 24.19 10.08
N VAL A 237 28.85 24.37 8.80
CA VAL A 237 29.73 25.43 8.33
C VAL A 237 29.08 26.80 8.49
N ARG A 238 27.77 26.90 8.24
CA ARG A 238 27.01 28.15 8.38
C ARG A 238 26.85 28.57 9.84
N SER A 239 26.57 27.64 10.75
CA SER A 239 26.40 27.93 12.18
C SER A 239 27.67 28.49 12.84
N ARG A 240 28.86 28.02 12.41
CA ARG A 240 30.16 28.53 12.89
C ARG A 240 30.47 29.96 12.47
N ARG A 241 29.85 30.50 11.42
CA ARG A 241 30.12 31.88 10.96
C ARG A 241 29.39 32.95 11.78
N VAL A 242 28.40 32.58 12.59
CA VAL A 242 27.54 33.54 13.31
C VAL A 242 28.11 33.92 14.69
N THR A 243 29.04 33.15 15.25
CA THR A 243 29.67 33.46 16.55
C THR A 243 31.03 34.13 16.39
N ARG A 244 31.14 35.19 15.59
CA ARG A 244 32.24 36.15 15.80
C ARG A 244 31.79 37.10 16.90
N PRO A 245 32.32 37.01 18.13
CA PRO A 245 32.06 38.02 19.14
C PRO A 245 32.52 39.35 18.53
N THR A 246 31.60 40.29 18.41
CA THR A 246 31.93 41.68 18.13
C THR A 246 32.81 42.14 19.28
N GLU A 247 34.12 42.07 19.04
CA GLU A 247 35.16 42.57 19.92
C GLU A 247 34.89 44.07 20.11
N LYS A 248 34.16 44.40 21.18
CA LYS A 248 33.94 45.77 21.61
C LYS A 248 35.31 46.34 21.93
N ARG A 249 35.90 47.02 20.95
CA ARG A 249 37.13 47.79 21.06
C ARG A 249 36.98 48.73 22.25
N LEU A 250 37.55 48.34 23.39
CA LEU A 250 37.69 49.20 24.56
C LEU A 250 38.64 50.33 24.16
N SER A 251 38.05 51.47 23.82
CA SER A 251 38.74 52.72 23.57
C SER A 251 39.47 53.14 24.85
N GLY A 252 40.79 53.03 24.83
CA GLY A 252 41.66 53.37 25.94
C GLY A 252 41.54 54.85 26.31
N LYS A 253 41.04 55.11 27.52
CA LYS A 253 41.21 56.41 28.18
C LYS A 253 42.68 56.53 28.59
N LYS A 254 43.39 57.49 27.97
CA LYS A 254 44.75 57.90 28.33
C LYS A 254 44.79 58.32 29.81
N LEU A 255 45.67 57.71 30.61
CA LEU A 255 46.04 58.21 31.93
C LEU A 255 46.89 59.48 31.78
N CYS A 256 46.46 60.58 32.39
CA CYS A 256 47.28 61.76 32.65
C CYS A 256 48.26 61.47 33.80
N PRO A 257 49.57 61.75 33.66
CA PRO A 257 50.49 61.74 34.78
C PRO A 257 50.28 62.97 35.67
N ARG A 258 50.10 62.68 36.97
CA ARG A 258 49.88 63.60 38.08
C ARG A 258 51.20 64.30 38.45
N GLN A 259 51.18 65.63 38.52
CA GLN A 259 52.32 66.43 38.96
C GLN A 259 52.74 66.08 40.40
N GLN A 260 54.05 65.94 40.61
CA GLN A 260 54.67 65.87 41.93
C GLN A 260 54.77 67.29 42.51
N GLU A 261 54.14 67.49 43.66
CA GLU A 261 54.26 68.69 44.48
C GLU A 261 55.47 68.53 45.41
N LYS A 262 56.36 69.52 45.37
CA LYS A 262 57.63 69.60 46.10
C LYS A 262 57.34 70.31 47.43
N VAL A 263 57.44 69.60 48.55
CA VAL A 263 57.40 70.20 49.90
C VAL A 263 58.85 70.46 50.33
N GLU A 264 59.24 71.73 50.42
CA GLU A 264 60.44 72.19 51.12
C GLU A 264 60.11 72.42 52.60
N ILE A 265 61.00 71.94 53.47
CA ILE A 265 61.10 72.27 54.90
C ILE A 265 62.37 73.09 55.08
#